data_AF-A0A9E4LFF4-F1
#
_entry.id   AF-A0A9E4LFF4-F1
#
_cell.length_a   1.000
_cell.length_b   1.000
_cell.length_c   1.000
_cell.angle_alpha   90.00
_cell.angle_beta   90.00
_cell.angle_gamma   90.00
#
_symmetry.space_group_name_H-M   'P 1'
#
loop_
_entity.id
_entity.type
_entity.pdbx_description
1 polymer ?
#
loop_
_entity_poly.entity_id
_entity_poly.type
_entity_poly.pdbx_seq_one_letter_code
_entity_poly.pdbx_strand_id
1 'polypeptide(L)' 'MAAPRISCRAACAFLFGDVAFVTCNEMVNGGLLVATNVFVLKDGGWRMVHHHAGPCGAAKPAPGADLSDSLH' A
#
# COMPACT_ATOMS: atom_id res chain seq x y z
N MET A 1 -24.03 6.17 -8.04
CA MET A 1 -23.38 5.70 -6.79
C MET A 1 -22.10 6.50 -6.59
N ALA A 2 -21.81 6.93 -5.36
CA ALA A 2 -20.54 7.59 -5.04
C ALA A 2 -19.42 6.55 -4.90
N ALA A 3 -18.18 6.92 -5.22
CA ALA A 3 -17.03 6.08 -4.96
C ALA A 3 -16.88 5.84 -3.44
N PRO A 4 -16.39 4.65 -3.01
CA PRO A 4 -16.16 4.38 -1.60
C PRO A 4 -15.12 5.34 -1.02
N ARG A 5 -15.27 5.71 0.25
CA ARG A 5 -14.22 6.44 0.97
C ARG A 5 -13.11 5.46 1.34
N ILE A 6 -11.91 5.73 0.84
CA ILE A 6 -10.70 4.93 1.10
C ILE A 6 -9.75 5.77 1.96
N SER A 7 -9.24 5.20 3.05
CA SER A 7 -8.17 5.79 3.85
C SER A 7 -6.95 4.88 3.83
N CYS A 8 -5.82 5.37 3.32
CA CYS A 8 -4.56 4.63 3.30
C CYS A 8 -3.76 4.86 4.59
N ARG A 9 -3.17 3.79 5.14
CA ARG A 9 -2.37 3.80 6.38
C ARG A 9 -1.07 3.00 6.19
N ALA A 10 -0.08 3.28 7.06
CA ALA A 10 1.19 2.56 7.13
C ALA A 10 1.92 2.41 5.77
N ALA A 11 1.77 3.43 4.91
CA ALA A 11 2.33 3.43 3.56
C ALA A 11 3.86 3.30 3.60
N CYS A 12 4.41 2.47 2.73
CA CYS A 12 5.84 2.27 2.58
C CYS A 12 6.19 2.25 1.09
N ALA A 13 7.12 3.12 0.68
CA ALA A 13 7.57 3.23 -0.69
C ALA A 13 8.91 2.52 -0.87
N PHE A 14 9.04 1.81 -1.97
CA PHE A 14 10.26 1.11 -2.38
C PHE A 14 10.61 1.57 -3.80
N LEU A 15 11.87 1.96 -4.01
CA LEU A 15 12.35 2.55 -5.27
C LEU A 15 13.40 1.65 -5.92
N PHE A 16 13.22 1.35 -7.21
CA PHE A 16 14.06 0.49 -8.04
C PHE A 16 14.29 1.17 -9.40
N GLY A 17 15.19 2.15 -9.43
CA GLY A 17 15.40 3.00 -10.61
C GLY A 17 14.11 3.71 -11.01
N ASP A 18 13.63 3.45 -12.22
CA ASP A 18 12.42 4.05 -12.78
C ASP A 18 11.14 3.27 -12.43
N VAL A 19 11.22 2.28 -11.55
CA VAL A 19 10.07 1.54 -11.00
C VAL A 19 9.99 1.80 -9.51
N ALA A 20 8.79 2.05 -9.01
CA ALA A 20 8.53 2.13 -7.58
C ALA A 20 7.32 1.27 -7.23
N PHE A 21 7.25 0.78 -6.00
CA PHE A 21 5.97 0.31 -5.47
C PHE A 21 5.72 0.86 -4.08
N VAL A 22 4.44 1.06 -3.78
CA VAL A 22 3.95 1.53 -2.49
C VAL A 22 3.03 0.47 -1.91
N THR A 23 3.39 -0.06 -0.75
CA THR A 23 2.48 -0.91 0.03
C THR A 23 1.74 -0.08 1.06
N CYS A 24 0.47 -0.39 1.32
CA CYS A 24 -0.33 0.27 2.36
C CYS A 24 -1.44 -0.64 2.88
N ASN A 25 -2.07 -0.24 3.99
CA ASN A 25 -3.39 -0.72 4.34
C ASN A 25 -4.46 0.25 3.86
N GLU A 26 -5.53 -0.28 3.29
CA GLU A 26 -6.67 0.52 2.84
C GLU A 26 -7.88 0.20 3.71
N MET A 27 -8.42 1.22 4.38
CA MET A 27 -9.72 1.13 5.04
C MET A 27 -10.81 1.46 4.01
N VAL A 28 -11.63 0.48 3.66
CA VAL A 28 -12.69 0.61 2.64
C VAL A 28 -13.99 0.05 3.21
N ASN A 29 -15.00 0.91 3.39
CA ASN A 29 -16.32 0.52 3.93
C ASN A 29 -16.25 -0.31 5.24
N GLY A 30 -15.30 0.00 6.12
CA GLY A 30 -15.08 -0.72 7.38
C GLY A 30 -14.23 -2.00 7.25
N GLY A 31 -13.95 -2.46 6.03
CA GLY A 31 -13.01 -3.53 5.73
C GLY A 31 -11.57 -3.03 5.69
N LEU A 32 -10.64 -3.95 5.97
CA LEU A 32 -9.19 -3.72 5.88
C LEU A 32 -8.64 -4.51 4.70
N LEU A 33 -7.98 -3.81 3.77
CA LEU A 33 -7.21 -4.41 2.69
C LEU A 33 -5.73 -4.14 2.90
N VAL A 34 -4.88 -5.00 2.35
CA VAL A 34 -3.48 -4.68 2.03
C VAL A 34 -3.38 -4.46 0.53
N ALA A 35 -2.69 -3.39 0.14
CA ALA A 35 -2.53 -3.03 -1.26
C ALA A 35 -1.06 -2.85 -1.64
N THR A 36 -0.72 -3.27 -2.86
CA THR A 36 0.55 -2.99 -3.54
C THR A 36 0.25 -2.16 -4.79
N ASN A 37 0.83 -0.96 -4.84
CA ASN A 37 0.65 0.00 -5.92
C ASN A 37 1.98 0.15 -6.66
N VAL A 38 2.07 -0.32 -7.91
CA VAL A 38 3.29 -0.24 -8.72
C VAL A 38 3.22 0.97 -9.64
N PHE A 39 4.31 1.72 -9.69
CA PHE A 39 4.47 2.92 -10.50
C PHE A 39 5.70 2.79 -11.40
N VAL A 40 5.64 3.40 -12.58
CA VAL A 40 6.80 3.63 -13.46
C VAL A 40 7.00 5.13 -13.65
N LEU A 41 8.25 5.58 -13.68
CA LEU A 41 8.62 6.95 -14.02
C LEU A 41 8.59 7.10 -15.55
N LYS A 42 7.67 7.92 -16.05
CA LYS A 42 7.52 8.20 -17.48
C LYS A 42 7.38 9.70 -17.70
N ASP A 43 8.19 10.24 -18.61
CA ASP A 43 8.19 11.67 -18.96
C ASP A 43 8.32 12.59 -17.72
N GLY A 44 9.15 12.17 -16.75
CA GLY A 44 9.36 12.90 -15.49
C GLY A 44 8.23 12.76 -14.45
N GLY A 45 7.21 11.94 -14.71
CA GLY A 45 6.09 11.72 -13.80
C GLY A 45 5.87 10.25 -13.44
N TRP A 46 5.53 9.97 -12.17
CA TRP A 46 5.13 8.64 -11.74
C TRP A 46 3.73 8.29 -12.24
N ARG A 47 3.61 7.14 -12.89
CA ARG A 47 2.33 6.58 -13.40
C ARG A 47 2.10 5.23 -12.75
N MET A 48 0.94 5.04 -12.12
CA MET A 48 0.55 3.73 -11.60
C MET A 48 0.30 2.79 -12.78
N VAL A 49 0.94 1.63 -12.78
CA VAL A 49 0.81 0.59 -13.83
C VAL A 49 0.18 -0.69 -13.31
N HIS A 50 0.15 -0.89 -11.99
CA HIS A 50 -0.49 -2.02 -11.37
C HIS A 50 -1.02 -1.62 -10.00
N HIS A 51 -2.23 -2.08 -9.69
CA HIS A 51 -2.83 -1.99 -8.36
C HIS A 51 -3.37 -3.36 -8.02
N HIS A 52 -2.96 -3.87 -6.87
CA HIS A 52 -3.47 -5.12 -6.31
C HIS A 52 -3.85 -4.85 -4.87
N ALA A 53 -5.09 -5.17 -4.50
CA ALA A 53 -5.59 -5.07 -3.13
C ALA A 53 -6.37 -6.32 -2.77
N GLY A 54 -6.20 -6.79 -1.53
CA GLY A 54 -6.89 -7.98 -1.01
C GLY A 54 -7.19 -7.87 0.49
N PRO A 55 -8.22 -8.55 1.01
CA PRO A 55 -8.56 -8.55 2.43
C PRO A 55 -7.41 -9.06 3.29
N CYS A 56 -7.19 -8.45 4.47
CA CYS A 56 -6.24 -8.95 5.46
C CYS A 56 -6.80 -8.89 6.88
N GLY A 57 -6.39 -9.85 7.73
CA GLY A 57 -6.86 -9.96 9.11
C GLY A 57 -6.15 -9.04 10.11
N ALA A 58 -4.99 -8.49 9.74
CA ALA A 58 -4.18 -7.62 10.59
C ALA A 58 -3.62 -6.43 9.80
N ALA A 59 -3.48 -5.29 10.47
CA ALA A 59 -2.87 -4.10 9.87
C ALA A 59 -1.35 -4.26 9.80
N LYS A 60 -0.76 -3.71 8.74
CA LYS A 60 0.69 -3.54 8.63
C LYS A 60 1.15 -2.58 9.74
N PRO A 61 2.19 -2.93 10.50
CA PRO A 61 2.79 -2.01 11.45
C PRO A 61 3.31 -0.75 10.77
N ALA A 62 3.30 0.36 11.51
CA ALA A 62 3.91 1.59 11.05
C ALA A 62 5.40 1.34 10.70
N PRO A 63 5.95 2.01 9.66
CA PRO A 63 7.38 1.93 9.38
C PRO A 63 8.20 2.27 10.64
N GLY A 64 9.10 1.37 11.06
CA GLY A 64 9.93 1.52 12.26
C GLY A 64 9.36 0.89 13.54
N ALA A 65 8.20 0.24 13.49
CA ALA A 65 7.76 -0.64 14.57
C ALA A 65 8.66 -1.88 14.61
N ASP A 66 9.17 -2.23 15.79
CA ASP A 66 9.93 -3.46 16.01
C ASP A 66 9.04 -4.68 15.68
N LEU A 67 9.51 -5.52 14.77
CA LEU A 67 8.82 -6.72 14.30
C LEU A 67 9.31 -7.99 15.02
N SER A 68 10.21 -7.85 16.01
CA SER A 68 10.76 -8.97 16.78
C SER A 68 9.70 -9.88 17.40
N ASP A 69 8.54 -9.32 17.77
CA ASP A 69 7.42 -10.06 18.39
C ASP A 69 6.41 -10.67 17.39
N SER A 70 6.54 -10.42 16.08
CA SER A 70 5.52 -10.82 15.07
C SER A 70 5.91 -12.03 14.22
N LEU A 71 7.06 -12.66 14.49
CA LEU A 71 7.49 -13.92 13.88
C LEU A 71 7.24 -15.09 14.85
N HIS A 72 5.97 -15.45 15.03
CA HIS A 72 5.57 -16.74 15.59
C HIS A 72 4.52 -17.39 14.69
#